data_AF-X1BSA8-F1
#
_entry.id   AF-X1BSA8-F1
#
_cell.length_a   1.000
_cell.length_b   1.000
_cell.length_c   1.000
_cell.angle_alpha   90.00
_cell.angle_beta   90.00
_cell.angle_gamma   90.00
#
_symmetry.space_group_name_H-M   'P 1'
#
loop_
_entity.id
_entity.type
_entity.pdbx_description
1 polymer ?
#
loop_
_entity_poly.entity_id
_entity_poly.type
_entity_poly.pdbx_seq_one_letter_code
_entity_poly.pdbx_strand_id
1 'polypeptide(L)'
;TGYVPTGMWLTERVWEPHLAQVLSKAKIKHVSVDESHFKLTGFSKQQLRGYFITEEQNNKLAIFPISKDLRYLIPFSPVSKIIDYFKEIASENKRNLVVLDDDGEKFGGWPNTHKWR
;
A
#
# COMPACT_ATOMS: atom_id res chain seq x y z
N THR A 1 20.41 12.18 -3.37
CA THR A 1 20.42 10.73 -3.12
C THR A 1 21.02 9.91 -4.26
N GLY A 2 21.08 10.39 -5.51
CA GLY A 2 21.59 9.59 -6.64
C GLY A 2 20.64 8.47 -7.10
N TYR A 3 19.45 8.39 -6.51
CA TYR A 3 18.42 7.42 -6.82
C TYR A 3 17.44 7.97 -7.85
N VAL A 4 17.09 7.16 -8.85
CA VAL A 4 16.05 7.49 -9.83
C VAL A 4 14.74 6.84 -9.37
N PRO A 5 13.76 7.61 -8.85
CA PRO A 5 12.53 7.06 -8.33
C PRO A 5 11.65 6.48 -9.45
N THR A 6 11.10 5.30 -9.19
CA THR A 6 10.11 4.64 -10.07
C THR A 6 8.76 4.44 -9.41
N GLY A 7 8.64 4.76 -8.13
CA GLY A 7 7.40 4.71 -7.36
C GLY A 7 6.92 6.10 -7.00
N MET A 8 5.62 6.26 -6.83
CA MET A 8 5.01 7.50 -6.36
C MET A 8 4.00 7.22 -5.26
N TRP A 9 4.09 7.97 -4.16
CA TRP A 9 3.01 8.12 -3.20
C TRP A 9 1.92 8.99 -3.84
N LEU A 10 0.73 8.44 -4.00
CA LEU A 10 -0.40 9.19 -4.55
C LEU A 10 -1.00 10.04 -3.43
N THR A 11 -0.83 11.36 -3.50
CA THR A 11 -1.29 12.30 -2.47
C THR A 11 -2.79 12.12 -2.21
N GLU A 12 -3.15 11.96 -0.93
CA GLU A 12 -4.50 11.61 -0.47
C GLU A 12 -5.14 10.38 -1.12
N ARG A 13 -4.33 9.57 -1.81
CA ARG A 13 -4.71 8.31 -2.46
C ARG A 13 -5.90 8.48 -3.42
N VAL A 14 -6.07 9.66 -4.02
CA VAL A 14 -7.16 9.97 -4.96
C VAL A 14 -6.88 9.33 -6.31
N TRP A 15 -7.68 8.32 -6.69
CA TRP A 15 -7.47 7.52 -7.89
C TRP A 15 -8.46 7.86 -9.02
N GLU A 16 -7.93 7.98 -10.25
CA GLU A 16 -8.70 8.02 -11.49
C GLU A 16 -8.02 7.16 -12.57
N PRO A 17 -8.76 6.46 -13.47
CA PRO A 17 -8.17 5.61 -14.49
C PRO A 17 -7.12 6.30 -15.38
N HIS A 18 -7.35 7.57 -15.73
CA HIS A 18 -6.44 8.35 -16.59
C HIS A 18 -5.03 8.52 -15.99
N LEU A 19 -4.87 8.41 -14.67
CA LEU A 19 -3.58 8.53 -14.00
C LEU A 19 -2.59 7.45 -14.47
N ALA A 20 -3.05 6.28 -14.90
CA ALA A 20 -2.17 5.24 -15.43
C ALA A 20 -1.31 5.75 -16.60
N GLN A 21 -1.93 6.52 -17.51
CA GLN A 21 -1.22 7.10 -18.64
C GLN A 21 -0.25 8.21 -18.21
N VAL A 22 -0.73 9.16 -17.41
CA VAL A 22 0.06 10.32 -16.96
C VAL A 22 1.31 9.86 -16.21
N LEU A 23 1.15 8.92 -15.28
CA LEU A 23 2.23 8.43 -14.44
C LEU A 23 3.24 7.57 -15.22
N SER A 24 2.76 6.68 -16.09
CA SER A 24 3.63 5.89 -16.97
C SER A 24 4.48 6.79 -17.89
N LYS A 25 3.89 7.84 -18.49
CA LYS A 25 4.63 8.82 -19.31
C LYS A 25 5.68 9.59 -18.49
N ALA A 26 5.42 9.82 -17.20
CA ALA A 26 6.37 10.36 -16.24
C ALA A 26 7.41 9.35 -15.75
N LYS A 27 7.45 8.13 -16.32
CA LYS A 27 8.34 7.01 -15.96
C LYS A 27 8.10 6.43 -14.55
N ILE A 28 6.95 6.74 -13.96
CA ILE A 28 6.48 6.08 -12.73
C ILE A 28 5.95 4.69 -13.11
N LYS A 29 6.45 3.68 -12.42
CA LYS A 29 6.12 2.26 -12.66
C LYS A 29 5.07 1.74 -11.69
N HIS A 30 4.97 2.35 -10.51
CA HIS A 30 4.01 1.92 -9.50
C HIS A 30 3.53 3.03 -8.56
N VAL A 31 2.33 2.83 -8.03
CA VAL A 31 1.73 3.63 -6.96
C VAL A 31 1.14 2.73 -5.88
N SER A 32 0.99 3.28 -4.68
CA SER A 32 0.20 2.72 -3.58
C SER A 32 -1.13 3.48 -3.45
N VAL A 33 -2.23 2.75 -3.24
CA VAL A 33 -3.58 3.35 -3.02
C VAL A 33 -4.32 2.57 -1.93
N ASP A 34 -5.32 3.19 -1.29
CA ASP A 34 -6.10 2.53 -0.24
C ASP A 34 -6.86 1.30 -0.80
N GLU A 35 -6.82 0.18 -0.06
CA GLU A 35 -7.50 -1.08 -0.42
C GLU A 35 -9.01 -0.94 -0.67
N SER A 36 -9.64 0.13 -0.17
CA SER A 36 -11.06 0.42 -0.37
C SER A 36 -11.42 0.58 -1.86
N HIS A 37 -10.51 1.12 -2.68
CA HIS A 37 -10.73 1.27 -4.12
C HIS A 37 -11.02 -0.08 -4.80
N PHE A 38 -10.39 -1.15 -4.33
CA PHE A 38 -10.60 -2.51 -4.86
C PHE A 38 -11.82 -3.21 -4.24
N LYS A 39 -12.08 -2.97 -2.95
CA LYS A 39 -13.25 -3.55 -2.28
C LYS A 39 -14.57 -3.07 -2.91
N LEU A 40 -14.61 -1.81 -3.35
CA LEU A 40 -15.76 -1.25 -4.07
C LEU A 40 -16.03 -1.95 -5.41
N THR A 41 -15.02 -2.60 -5.99
CA THR A 41 -15.15 -3.36 -7.25
C THR A 41 -15.26 -4.88 -7.03
N GLY A 42 -15.49 -5.32 -5.78
CA GLY A 42 -15.78 -6.72 -5.45
C GLY A 42 -14.57 -7.60 -5.08
N PHE A 43 -13.36 -7.05 -4.94
CA PHE A 43 -12.21 -7.85 -4.51
C PHE A 43 -12.31 -8.23 -3.02
N SER A 44 -12.04 -9.50 -2.73
CA SER A 44 -11.88 -9.99 -1.35
C SER A 44 -10.53 -9.57 -0.77
N LYS A 45 -10.44 -9.54 0.56
CA LYS A 45 -9.21 -9.19 1.29
C LYS A 45 -8.03 -10.10 0.94
N GLN A 46 -8.29 -11.38 0.70
CA GLN A 46 -7.27 -12.36 0.31
C GLN A 46 -6.70 -12.08 -1.08
N GLN A 47 -7.53 -11.62 -2.01
CA GLN A 47 -7.08 -11.25 -3.37
C GLN A 47 -6.20 -9.99 -3.38
N LEU A 48 -6.28 -9.14 -2.34
CA LEU A 48 -5.45 -7.94 -2.21
C LEU A 48 -4.01 -8.23 -1.72
N ARG A 49 -3.66 -9.50 -1.47
CA ARG A 49 -2.31 -9.90 -1.02
C ARG A 49 -1.31 -9.94 -2.18
N GLY A 50 -1.19 -8.85 -2.92
CA GLY A 50 -0.43 -8.74 -4.16
C GLY A 50 -0.43 -7.31 -4.70
N TYR A 51 -0.16 -7.17 -5.99
CA TYR A 51 -0.34 -5.94 -6.75
C TYR A 51 -1.13 -6.23 -8.01
N PHE A 52 -1.69 -5.18 -8.61
CA PHE A 52 -2.48 -5.26 -9.83
C PHE A 52 -1.81 -4.44 -10.93
N ILE A 53 -2.01 -4.85 -12.17
CA ILE A 53 -1.64 -4.02 -13.32
C ILE A 53 -2.92 -3.35 -13.84
N THR A 54 -2.89 -2.03 -13.93
CA THR A 54 -3.88 -1.24 -14.68
C THR A 54 -3.23 -0.71 -15.95
N GLU A 55 -4.06 -0.23 -16.87
CA GLU A 55 -3.61 0.27 -18.16
C GLU A 55 -4.56 1.35 -18.68
N GLU A 56 -3.99 2.37 -19.34
CA GLU A 56 -4.72 3.39 -20.08
C GLU A 56 -3.94 3.75 -21.36
N GLN A 57 -4.55 3.60 -22.55
CA GLN A 57 -3.93 3.88 -23.85
C GLN A 57 -2.53 3.25 -24.03
N ASN A 58 -2.43 1.94 -23.82
CA ASN A 58 -1.24 1.11 -23.80
C ASN A 58 -0.17 1.48 -22.75
N ASN A 59 -0.51 2.35 -21.79
CA ASN A 59 0.40 2.72 -20.70
C ASN A 59 0.03 1.96 -19.44
N LYS A 60 0.93 1.09 -18.98
CA LYS A 60 0.70 0.23 -17.82
C LYS A 60 1.23 0.87 -16.55
N LEU A 61 0.51 0.67 -15.45
CA LEU A 61 0.93 1.09 -14.11
C LEU A 61 0.64 -0.04 -13.12
N ALA A 62 1.58 -0.36 -12.23
CA ALA A 62 1.32 -1.27 -11.12
C ALA A 62 0.68 -0.52 -9.95
N ILE A 63 -0.39 -1.08 -9.38
CA ILE A 63 -1.08 -0.53 -8.22
C ILE A 63 -0.95 -1.50 -7.05
N PHE A 64 -0.45 -0.98 -5.94
CA PHE A 64 -0.30 -1.69 -4.68
C PHE A 64 -1.39 -1.27 -3.69
N PRO A 65 -2.29 -2.19 -3.28
CA PRO A 65 -3.29 -1.88 -2.26
C PRO A 65 -2.63 -1.78 -0.87
N ILE A 66 -2.83 -0.64 -0.21
CA ILE A 66 -2.36 -0.40 1.16
C ILE A 66 -3.26 -1.19 2.11
N SER A 67 -2.64 -2.04 2.95
CA SER A 67 -3.35 -2.87 3.93
C SER A 67 -3.91 -2.02 5.05
N LYS A 68 -5.24 -2.00 5.20
CA LYS A 68 -5.88 -1.33 6.34
C LYS A 68 -5.44 -1.96 7.66
N ASP A 69 -5.25 -3.28 7.73
CA ASP A 69 -4.81 -3.92 8.97
C ASP A 69 -3.45 -3.39 9.42
N LEU A 70 -2.48 -3.30 8.49
CA LEU A 70 -1.15 -2.81 8.82
C LEU A 70 -1.19 -1.35 9.30
N ARG A 71 -2.01 -0.50 8.68
CA ARG A 71 -2.19 0.92 9.08
C ARG A 71 -2.77 1.10 10.50
N TYR A 72 -3.54 0.13 10.97
CA TYR A 72 -4.14 0.14 12.31
C TYR A 72 -3.27 -0.59 13.34
N LEU A 73 -2.54 -1.62 12.93
CA LEU A 73 -1.61 -2.35 13.78
C LEU A 73 -0.31 -1.57 14.02
N ILE A 74 0.24 -0.93 13.00
CA ILE A 74 1.55 -0.28 13.05
C ILE A 74 1.34 1.25 13.10
N PRO A 75 1.91 1.97 14.09
CA PRO A 75 2.70 1.49 15.22
C PRO A 75 1.87 1.15 16.48
N PHE A 76 0.55 1.24 16.44
CA PHE A 76 -0.31 1.30 17.64
C PHE A 76 -0.59 -0.03 18.37
N SER A 77 -0.05 -1.14 17.90
CA SER A 77 -0.18 -2.46 18.54
C SER A 77 1.19 -3.02 18.95
N PRO A 78 1.24 -3.89 19.98
CA PRO A 78 2.46 -4.61 20.32
C PRO A 78 3.00 -5.40 19.13
N VAL A 79 4.33 -5.48 19.00
CA VAL A 79 5.01 -6.21 17.92
C VAL A 79 4.51 -7.65 17.77
N SER A 80 4.17 -8.32 18.88
CA SER A 80 3.62 -9.68 18.85
C SER A 80 2.35 -9.79 18.00
N LYS A 81 1.43 -8.82 18.07
CA LYS A 81 0.21 -8.81 17.24
C LYS A 81 0.52 -8.65 15.76
N ILE A 82 1.53 -7.86 15.42
CA ILE A 82 1.99 -7.68 14.03
C ILE A 82 2.60 -8.97 13.50
N ILE A 83 3.42 -9.64 14.32
CA ILE A 83 4.00 -10.95 13.98
C ILE A 83 2.91 -12.01 13.79
N ASP A 84 1.90 -12.05 14.67
CA ASP A 84 0.80 -13.01 14.54
C ASP A 84 -0.04 -12.74 13.29
N TYR A 85 -0.28 -11.48 12.94
CA TYR A 85 -0.86 -11.11 11.64
C TYR A 85 -0.02 -11.64 10.47
N PHE A 86 1.31 -11.46 10.51
CA PHE A 86 2.19 -11.98 9.45
C PHE A 86 2.16 -13.51 9.34
N LYS A 87 2.05 -14.23 10.46
CA LYS A 87 1.87 -15.69 10.45
C LYS A 87 0.54 -16.10 9.83
N GLU A 88 -0.54 -15.38 10.13
CA GLU A 88 -1.88 -15.65 9.57
C GLU A 88 -1.91 -15.45 8.04
N ILE A 89 -1.23 -14.42 7.55
CA ILE A 89 -1.20 -14.16 6.11
C ILE A 89 -0.16 -14.99 5.37
N ALA A 90 0.77 -15.66 6.05
CA ALA A 90 1.80 -16.46 5.40
C ALA A 90 1.16 -17.58 4.57
N SER A 91 1.63 -17.76 3.34
CA SER A 91 1.18 -18.82 2.43
C SER A 91 2.32 -19.77 2.12
N GLU A 92 2.01 -21.04 1.85
CA GLU A 92 2.99 -22.08 1.49
C GLU A 92 3.81 -21.69 0.25
N ASN A 93 3.17 -21.01 -0.72
CA ASN A 93 3.83 -20.55 -1.94
C ASN A 93 4.69 -19.29 -1.75
N LYS A 94 4.69 -18.67 -0.56
CA LYS A 94 5.45 -17.45 -0.20
C LYS A 94 5.23 -16.26 -1.15
N ARG A 95 4.05 -16.16 -1.78
CA ARG A 95 3.72 -15.09 -2.74
C ARG A 95 2.89 -13.95 -2.17
N ASN A 96 2.35 -14.11 -0.97
CA ASN A 96 1.52 -13.06 -0.37
C ASN A 96 2.35 -11.80 -0.11
N LEU A 97 1.88 -10.68 -0.63
CA LEU A 97 2.46 -9.35 -0.45
C LEU A 97 1.43 -8.46 0.25
N VAL A 98 1.84 -7.75 1.30
CA VAL A 98 1.01 -6.75 1.99
C VAL A 98 1.81 -5.45 2.09
N VAL A 99 1.13 -4.32 1.90
CA VAL A 99 1.79 -3.00 1.89
C VAL A 99 1.36 -2.19 3.09
N LEU A 100 2.34 -1.66 3.82
CA LEU A 100 2.15 -0.55 4.75
C LEU A 100 2.66 0.71 4.06
N ASP A 101 1.81 1.72 3.98
CA ASP A 101 2.15 3.07 3.52
C ASP A 101 1.23 4.04 4.25
N ASP A 102 1.79 4.96 5.03
CA ASP A 102 1.05 5.75 6.00
C ASP A 102 1.84 6.98 6.45
N ASP A 103 1.16 7.88 7.16
CA ASP A 103 1.76 9.11 7.68
C ASP A 103 2.94 8.82 8.62
N GLY A 104 4.10 9.40 8.32
CA GLY A 104 5.30 9.24 9.13
C GLY A 104 5.13 9.82 10.54
N GLU A 105 4.27 10.82 10.69
CA GLU A 105 3.95 11.48 11.96
C GLU A 105 3.29 10.53 12.96
N LYS A 106 2.74 9.39 12.53
CA LYS A 106 2.28 8.33 13.43
C LYS A 106 3.39 7.81 14.35
N PHE A 107 4.65 7.93 13.93
CA PHE A 107 5.83 7.43 14.64
C PHE A 107 6.52 8.50 15.50
N GLY A 108 5.74 9.27 16.27
CA GLY A 108 6.26 10.21 17.27
C GLY A 108 5.70 11.64 17.17
N GLY A 109 5.19 12.02 16.00
CA GLY A 109 4.64 13.36 15.75
C GLY A 109 3.23 13.55 16.30
N TRP A 110 2.39 12.52 16.25
CA TRP A 110 1.03 12.56 16.79
C TRP A 110 1.00 12.60 18.33
N PRO A 111 -0.08 13.10 18.95
CA PRO A 111 -0.19 13.11 20.41
C PRO A 111 0.06 11.73 21.02
N ASN A 112 0.91 11.71 22.05
CA ASN A 112 1.31 10.51 22.81
C ASN A 112 2.13 9.43 22.06
N THR A 113 2.32 9.51 20.74
CA THR A 113 3.04 8.46 20.00
C THR A 113 4.53 8.42 20.31
N HIS A 114 5.14 9.53 20.70
CA HIS A 114 6.53 9.57 21.18
C HIS A 114 6.74 8.86 22.53
N LYS A 115 5.66 8.59 23.29
CA LYS A 115 5.72 7.85 24.57
C LYS A 115 5.37 6.38 24.41
N TRP A 116 4.83 5.99 23.25
CA TRP A 116 4.43 4.62 22.96
C TRP A 116 5.64 3.68 22.97
N ARG A 117 5.49 2.49 23.54
CA ARG A 117 6.53 1.47 23.69
C ARG A 117 5.97 0.08 23.44
#